data_AF-A0A8G1H5Q1-F1
#
_entry.id   AF-A0A8G1H5Q1-F1
#
_cell.length_a   1.000
_cell.length_b   1.000
_cell.length_c   1.000
_cell.angle_alpha   90.00
_cell.angle_beta   90.00
_cell.angle_gamma   90.00
#
_symmetry.space_group_name_H-M   'P 1'
#
loop_
_entity.id
_entity.type
_entity.pdbx_description
1 polymer ?
#
loop_
_entity_poly.entity_id
_entity_poly.type
_entity_poly.pdbx_seq_one_letter_code
_entity_poly.pdbx_strand_id
1 'polypeptide(L)'
;MAVLSNLPQTETGHIRKNDAMRWLSSLDEPSAKELAESVVPKPPEFTGSKYATEVSSVRITGEAEFVEAAARFFSTFEKFENDETRVEVNLQQTEDRESEELTDNYALYLSIAERK
;
A
#
# COMPACT_ATOMS: atom_id res chain seq x y z
N MET A 1 15.33 -8.26 14.97
CA MET A 1 14.68 -7.77 13.74
C MET A 1 15.39 -6.53 13.25
N ALA A 2 15.60 -6.38 11.94
CA ALA A 2 16.08 -5.13 11.38
C ALA A 2 14.89 -4.16 11.23
N VAL A 3 14.96 -2.99 11.87
CA VAL A 3 13.93 -1.94 11.76
C VAL A 3 14.14 -1.19 10.45
N LEU A 4 13.08 -0.95 9.68
CA LEU A 4 13.13 -0.30 8.36
C LEU A 4 13.91 1.03 8.38
N SER A 5 13.70 1.84 9.42
CA SER A 5 14.37 3.15 9.62
C SER A 5 15.89 3.05 9.79
N ASN A 6 16.42 1.86 10.09
CA ASN A 6 17.84 1.64 10.36
C ASN A 6 18.57 1.05 9.13
N LEU A 7 17.88 0.83 8.02
CA LEU A 7 18.52 0.30 6.80
C LEU A 7 19.42 1.36 6.15
N PRO A 8 20.59 0.97 5.60
CA PRO A 8 21.46 1.89 4.87
C PRO A 8 20.74 2.51 3.66
N GLN A 9 20.82 3.83 3.55
CA GLN A 9 20.24 4.60 2.45
C GLN A 9 21.33 5.26 1.60
N THR A 10 21.06 5.46 0.32
CA THR A 10 21.84 6.38 -0.52
C THR A 10 21.57 7.83 -0.12
N GLU A 11 22.35 8.77 -0.67
CA GLU A 11 22.11 10.22 -0.51
C GLU A 11 20.71 10.66 -0.99
N THR A 12 20.10 9.88 -1.88
CA THR A 12 18.73 10.11 -2.40
C THR A 12 17.65 9.38 -1.62
N GLY A 13 17.98 8.72 -0.49
CA GLY A 13 17.04 7.98 0.35
C GLY A 13 16.71 6.57 -0.15
N HIS A 14 17.40 6.06 -1.17
CA HIS A 14 17.13 4.74 -1.73
C HIS A 14 17.80 3.64 -0.90
N ILE A 15 17.05 2.59 -0.54
CA ILE A 15 17.57 1.39 0.12
C ILE A 15 18.04 0.41 -0.95
N ARG A 16 19.28 -0.09 -0.84
CA ARG A 16 19.83 -1.03 -1.82
C ARG A 16 19.03 -2.35 -1.80
N LYS A 17 18.83 -2.95 -2.97
CA LYS A 17 18.07 -4.21 -3.14
C LYS A 17 18.51 -5.31 -2.17
N ASN A 18 19.82 -5.52 -1.99
CA ASN A 18 20.32 -6.57 -1.10
C ASN A 18 19.94 -6.33 0.37
N ASP A 19 19.94 -5.07 0.83
CA ASP A 19 19.55 -4.72 2.19
C ASP A 19 18.03 -4.83 2.37
N ALA A 20 17.25 -4.40 1.38
CA ALA A 20 15.79 -4.57 1.35
C ALA A 20 15.38 -6.05 1.35
N MET A 21 16.04 -6.91 0.57
CA MET A 21 15.76 -8.35 0.54
C MET A 21 16.10 -9.03 1.87
N ARG A 22 17.22 -8.66 2.50
CA ARG A 22 17.59 -9.17 3.83
C ARG A 22 16.58 -8.74 4.89
N TRP A 23 16.12 -7.49 4.83
CA TRP A 23 15.07 -6.98 5.70
C TRP A 23 13.78 -7.76 5.52
N LEU A 24 13.29 -7.92 4.28
CA LEU A 24 12.07 -8.66 3.97
C LEU A 24 12.13 -10.11 4.49
N SER A 25 13.26 -10.81 4.30
CA SER A 25 13.43 -12.19 4.80
C SER A 25 13.50 -12.30 6.33
N SER A 26 13.61 -11.18 7.03
CA SER A 26 13.68 -11.12 8.49
C SER A 26 12.37 -10.72 9.16
N LEU A 27 11.33 -10.43 8.35
CA LEU A 27 10.00 -10.08 8.84
C LEU A 27 9.20 -11.35 9.09
N ASP A 28 8.57 -11.43 10.25
CA ASP A 28 7.52 -12.41 10.49
C ASP A 28 6.22 -11.96 9.82
N GLU A 29 5.35 -12.92 9.48
CA GLU A 29 4.03 -12.62 8.95
C GLU A 29 3.19 -11.91 10.03
N PRO A 30 2.66 -10.70 9.77
CA PRO A 30 1.88 -9.99 10.76
C PRO A 30 0.52 -10.66 10.95
N SER A 31 0.02 -10.67 12.17
CA SER A 31 -1.39 -10.98 12.43
C SER A 31 -2.31 -9.88 11.87
N ALA A 32 -3.57 -10.23 11.62
CA ALA A 32 -4.60 -9.26 11.22
C ALA A 32 -4.82 -8.13 12.26
N LYS A 33 -4.46 -8.38 13.52
CA LYS A 33 -4.51 -7.36 14.57
C LYS A 33 -3.34 -6.39 14.43
N GLU A 34 -2.11 -6.90 14.33
CA GLU A 34 -0.91 -6.07 14.16
C GLU A 34 -0.97 -5.22 12.90
N LEU A 35 -1.40 -5.79 11.77
CA LEU A 35 -1.56 -5.04 10.52
C LEU A 35 -2.49 -3.85 10.71
N ALA A 36 -3.62 -4.04 11.38
CA ALA A 36 -4.59 -2.98 11.57
C ALA A 36 -4.19 -1.92 12.59
N GLU A 37 -3.53 -2.31 13.67
CA GLU A 37 -3.01 -1.35 14.65
C GLU A 37 -1.91 -0.46 14.04
N SER A 38 -1.28 -0.89 12.94
CA SER A 38 -0.31 -0.11 12.19
C SER A 38 -0.89 0.85 11.14
N VAL A 39 -2.20 0.78 10.88
CA VAL A 39 -2.86 1.62 9.86
C VAL A 39 -3.05 3.03 10.40
N VAL A 40 -2.58 4.02 9.64
CA VAL A 40 -2.83 5.44 9.88
C VAL A 40 -3.82 5.96 8.83
N PRO A 41 -5.07 6.28 9.23
CA PRO A 41 -6.06 6.84 8.34
C PRO A 41 -5.64 8.20 7.77
N LYS A 42 -6.09 8.47 6.56
CA LYS A 42 -5.96 9.76 5.89
C LYS A 42 -6.96 10.76 6.50
N PRO A 43 -6.50 11.92 7.00
CA PRO A 43 -7.38 12.91 7.60
C PRO A 43 -8.27 13.60 6.55
N PRO A 44 -9.38 14.23 6.94
CA PRO A 44 -10.43 14.68 6.03
C PRO A 44 -10.02 15.83 5.09
N GLU A 45 -8.97 16.56 5.45
CA GLU A 45 -8.42 17.70 4.70
C GLU A 45 -7.24 17.30 3.78
N PHE A 46 -6.92 16.01 3.70
CA PHE A 46 -5.76 15.53 2.96
C PHE A 46 -5.95 15.60 1.43
N THR A 47 -5.12 16.38 0.74
CA THR A 47 -5.10 16.49 -0.74
C THR A 47 -3.66 16.47 -1.26
N GLY A 48 -3.33 15.67 -2.29
CA GLY A 48 -2.00 15.60 -2.94
C GLY A 48 -1.07 14.45 -2.48
N SER A 49 0.11 14.31 -3.11
CA SER A 49 0.98 13.10 -3.04
C SER A 49 2.29 13.24 -2.26
N LYS A 50 2.58 14.41 -1.67
CA LYS A 50 3.84 14.69 -0.95
C LYS A 50 3.57 15.54 0.29
N TYR A 51 3.28 14.89 1.42
CA TYR A 51 3.11 15.57 2.71
C TYR A 51 3.91 14.89 3.80
N ALA A 52 4.23 15.64 4.84
CA ALA A 52 4.92 15.18 6.05
C ALA A 52 4.04 14.29 6.95
N THR A 53 2.80 14.01 6.53
CA THR A 53 1.82 13.23 7.30
C THR A 53 1.98 11.75 6.96
N GLU A 54 2.12 10.94 8.00
CA GLU A 54 2.17 9.48 7.90
C GLU A 54 0.78 8.97 7.54
N VAL A 55 0.53 8.60 6.29
CA VAL A 55 -0.73 7.95 5.87
C VAL A 55 -0.43 6.58 5.30
N SER A 56 -1.22 5.59 5.70
CA SER A 56 -1.08 4.22 5.20
C SER A 56 -1.79 4.07 3.86
N SER A 57 -1.05 3.67 2.83
CA SER A 57 -1.61 3.32 1.52
C SER A 57 -0.87 2.14 0.91
N VAL A 58 -1.58 1.35 0.12
CA VAL A 58 -1.07 0.19 -0.61
C VAL A 58 -1.34 0.40 -2.09
N ARG A 59 -0.34 0.10 -2.93
CA ARG A 59 -0.47 0.05 -4.38
C ARG A 59 0.03 -1.29 -4.88
N ILE A 60 -0.80 -1.97 -5.65
CA ILE A 60 -0.49 -3.25 -6.29
C ILE A 60 -0.71 -3.07 -7.79
N THR A 61 0.24 -3.48 -8.61
CA THR A 61 0.10 -3.46 -10.07
C THR A 61 0.54 -4.81 -10.65
N GLY A 62 -0.23 -5.36 -11.57
CA GLY A 62 0.11 -6.57 -12.31
C GLY A 62 -1.11 -7.16 -13.00
N GLU A 63 -0.97 -8.36 -13.55
CA GLU A 63 -2.10 -9.08 -14.17
C GLU A 63 -3.21 -9.40 -13.17
N ALA A 64 -4.42 -9.65 -13.69
CA ALA A 64 -5.62 -9.89 -12.87
C ALA A 64 -5.41 -10.96 -11.78
N GLU A 65 -4.88 -12.13 -12.13
CA GLU A 65 -4.66 -13.23 -11.18
C GLU A 65 -3.74 -12.83 -10.02
N PHE A 66 -2.69 -12.06 -10.31
CA PHE A 66 -1.76 -11.57 -9.30
C PHE A 66 -2.42 -10.54 -8.38
N VAL A 67 -3.13 -9.56 -8.95
CA VAL A 67 -3.81 -8.52 -8.18
C VAL A 67 -4.87 -9.13 -7.26
N GLU A 68 -5.66 -10.09 -7.75
CA GLU A 68 -6.63 -10.82 -6.94
C GLU A 68 -5.97 -11.58 -5.78
N ALA A 69 -4.89 -12.31 -6.06
CA ALA A 69 -4.17 -13.05 -5.03
C ALA A 69 -3.57 -12.12 -3.97
N ALA A 70 -2.94 -11.03 -4.39
CA ALA A 70 -2.32 -10.06 -3.50
C ALA A 70 -3.36 -9.28 -2.67
N ALA A 71 -4.52 -8.94 -3.25
CA ALA A 71 -5.59 -8.22 -2.56
C ALA A 71 -6.14 -8.98 -1.34
N ARG A 72 -6.13 -10.32 -1.37
CA ARG A 72 -6.64 -11.17 -0.26
C ARG A 72 -5.90 -10.94 1.06
N PHE A 73 -4.61 -10.60 1.01
CA PHE A 73 -3.81 -10.29 2.20
C PHE A 73 -4.26 -9.00 2.90
N PHE A 74 -5.00 -8.14 2.20
CA PHE A 74 -5.49 -6.85 2.72
C PHE A 74 -6.97 -6.87 3.10
N SER A 75 -7.62 -8.05 3.15
CA SER A 75 -9.02 -8.19 3.62
C SER A 75 -9.27 -7.63 5.03
N THR A 76 -8.23 -7.56 5.87
CA THR A 76 -8.28 -6.87 7.17
C THR A 76 -8.74 -5.41 7.05
N PHE A 77 -8.54 -4.75 5.90
CA PHE A 77 -8.92 -3.36 5.70
C PHE A 77 -10.44 -3.16 5.69
N GLU A 78 -11.22 -4.20 5.36
CA GLU A 78 -12.69 -4.12 5.32
C GLU A 78 -13.31 -3.68 6.66
N LYS A 79 -12.63 -3.94 7.79
CA LYS A 79 -13.13 -3.53 9.12
C LYS A 79 -13.07 -2.01 9.36
N PHE A 80 -12.33 -1.29 8.54
CA PHE A 80 -12.30 0.18 8.54
C PHE A 80 -13.41 0.78 7.68
N GLU A 81 -14.28 -0.04 7.07
CA GLU A 81 -15.52 0.46 6.48
C GLU A 81 -16.60 0.52 7.58
N ASN A 82 -16.71 1.67 8.25
CA ASN A 82 -17.64 1.88 9.38
C ASN A 82 -18.09 3.34 9.44
N ASP A 83 -18.64 3.81 10.58
CA ASP A 83 -19.13 5.18 10.71
C ASP A 83 -18.01 6.22 10.89
N GLU A 84 -16.84 5.82 11.40
CA GLU A 84 -15.71 6.72 11.70
C GLU A 84 -14.69 6.77 10.55
N THR A 85 -14.57 5.67 9.80
CA THR A 85 -13.57 5.48 8.75
C THR A 85 -14.20 4.87 7.50
N ARG A 86 -13.50 5.01 6.36
CA ARG A 86 -13.85 4.35 5.10
C ARG A 86 -12.62 3.78 4.43
N VAL A 87 -12.80 2.71 3.69
CA VAL A 87 -11.82 2.13 2.78
C VAL A 87 -11.93 2.85 1.45
N GLU A 88 -10.90 3.61 1.08
CA GLU A 88 -10.75 4.16 -0.27
C GLU A 88 -10.15 3.06 -1.17
N VAL A 89 -10.94 2.59 -2.14
CA VAL A 89 -10.54 1.57 -3.12
C VAL A 89 -10.59 2.16 -4.52
N ASN A 90 -9.51 2.04 -5.28
CA ASN A 90 -9.49 2.31 -6.71
C ASN A 90 -8.86 1.12 -7.44
N LEU A 91 -9.67 0.38 -8.21
CA LEU A 91 -9.25 -0.74 -9.05
C LEU A 91 -9.46 -0.36 -10.51
N GLN A 92 -8.38 -0.32 -11.28
CA GLN A 92 -8.42 0.16 -12.65
C GLN A 92 -7.51 -0.68 -13.56
N GLN A 93 -8.04 -1.08 -14.71
CA GLN A 93 -7.24 -1.66 -15.79
C GLN A 93 -6.30 -0.60 -16.36
N THR A 94 -5.02 -0.93 -16.53
CA THR A 94 -4.03 0.02 -16.99
C THR A 94 -4.05 0.15 -18.50
N GLU A 95 -3.85 1.36 -18.98
CA GLU A 95 -3.73 1.69 -20.39
C GLU A 95 -2.25 1.70 -20.78
N ASP A 96 -1.92 1.13 -21.94
CA ASP A 96 -0.58 1.22 -22.49
C ASP A 96 -0.33 2.64 -23.00
N ARG A 97 0.79 3.23 -22.57
CA ARG A 97 1.08 4.63 -22.84
C ARG A 97 1.33 4.94 -24.32
N GLU A 98 1.79 3.95 -25.09
CA GLU A 98 2.14 4.15 -26.50
C GLU A 98 0.95 3.92 -27.42
N SER A 99 0.10 2.96 -27.09
CA SER A 99 -1.05 2.55 -27.92
C SER A 99 -2.40 3.10 -27.47
N GLU A 100 -2.52 3.61 -26.24
CA GLU A 100 -3.78 4.04 -25.62
C GLU A 100 -4.81 2.90 -25.46
N GLU A 101 -4.38 1.65 -25.66
CA GLU A 101 -5.20 0.45 -25.51
C GLU A 101 -5.15 -0.09 -24.07
N LEU A 102 -6.22 -0.75 -23.65
CA LEU A 102 -6.25 -1.44 -22.37
C LEU A 102 -5.30 -2.64 -22.37
N THR A 103 -4.52 -2.76 -21.31
CA THR A 103 -3.62 -3.90 -21.06
C THR A 103 -4.29 -4.94 -20.16
N ASP A 104 -3.73 -6.14 -20.05
CA ASP A 104 -4.20 -7.15 -19.07
C ASP A 104 -3.77 -6.84 -17.61
N ASN A 105 -3.06 -5.73 -17.40
CA ASN A 105 -2.64 -5.29 -16.08
C ASN A 105 -3.72 -4.44 -15.40
N TYR A 106 -3.79 -4.57 -14.09
CA TYR A 106 -4.62 -3.79 -13.20
C TYR A 106 -3.74 -3.08 -12.17
N ALA A 107 -4.17 -1.89 -11.75
CA ALA A 107 -3.66 -1.18 -10.60
C ALA A 107 -4.75 -1.13 -9.53
N LEU A 108 -4.42 -1.64 -8.34
CA LEU A 108 -5.23 -1.55 -7.14
C LEU A 108 -4.58 -0.59 -6.15
N TYR A 109 -5.31 0.46 -5.77
CA TYR A 109 -4.96 1.37 -4.70
C TYR A 109 -5.92 1.16 -3.53
N LEU A 110 -5.36 0.98 -2.34
CA LEU A 110 -6.10 0.86 -1.08
C LEU A 110 -5.55 1.87 -0.08
N SER A 111 -6.44 2.61 0.59
CA SER A 111 -6.09 3.42 1.76
C SER A 111 -7.28 3.53 2.70
N ILE A 112 -7.02 3.86 3.96
CA ILE A 112 -8.09 4.17 4.92
C ILE A 112 -8.18 5.69 5.05
N ALA A 113 -9.40 6.23 5.10
CA ALA A 113 -9.65 7.64 5.33
C ALA A 113 -10.66 7.83 6.47
N GLU A 114 -10.50 8.90 7.23
CA GLU A 114 -11.52 9.33 8.20
C GLU A 114 -12.79 9.76 7.47
N ARG A 115 -13.95 9.45 8.04
CA ARG A 115 -15.24 10.00 7.59
C ARG A 115 -15.42 11.39 8.18
N LYS A 116 -15.96 12.29 7.36
CA LYS A 116 -16.32 13.65 7.76
C LYS A 116 -17.61 13.66 8.57
#